data_AF-A0A8T4JFW7-F1
#
_entry.id   AF-A0A8T4JFW7-F1
#
_cell.length_a   1.000
_cell.length_b   1.000
_cell.length_c   1.000
_cell.angle_alpha   90.00
_cell.angle_beta   90.00
_cell.angle_gamma   90.00
#
_symmetry.space_group_name_H-M   'P 1'
#
loop_
_entity.id
_entity.type
_entity.pdbx_description
1 polymer ?
#
loop_
_entity_poly.entity_id
_entity_poly.type
_entity_poly.pdbx_seq_one_letter_code
_entity_poly.pdbx_strand_id
1 'polypeptide(L)'
;MNRRINTLEEKLAASKKNSRNSSKPPSSDIVKPKKPETSENEGKRNPGGQPGHPKHTRPLYAEDQINGFHHYVHPCCPDCGSEVELRLDLEPKRVQQVEIKTIPTLKEEHRSYAVWCEECEKIHYKPFPESVVKAGFFQERITALVAYMKCVCHASFSTIRKFFRDILG
;
A
#
# COMPACT_ATOMS: atom_id res chain seq x y z
N MET A 1 36.86 -53.06 -0.25
CA MET A 1 36.56 -52.47 1.08
C MET A 1 36.48 -50.93 1.03
N ASN A 2 37.37 -50.25 0.31
CA ASN A 2 37.43 -48.76 0.26
C ASN A 2 36.21 -48.05 -0.35
N ARG A 3 35.52 -48.67 -1.32
CA ARG A 3 34.33 -48.06 -1.98
C ARG A 3 33.16 -47.81 -1.02
N ARG A 4 33.02 -48.66 -0.01
CA ARG A 4 31.99 -48.52 1.03
C ARG A 4 32.33 -47.43 2.05
N ILE A 5 33.62 -47.23 2.33
CA ILE A 5 34.08 -46.17 3.24
C ILE A 5 33.87 -44.80 2.58
N ASN A 6 34.35 -44.63 1.34
CA ASN A 6 34.17 -43.35 0.62
C ASN A 6 32.69 -42.97 0.45
N THR A 7 31.82 -43.94 0.12
CA THR A 7 30.38 -43.66 -0.01
C THR A 7 29.71 -43.31 1.31
N LEU A 8 30.21 -43.81 2.45
CA LEU A 8 29.70 -43.43 3.77
C LEU A 8 30.21 -42.04 4.19
N GLU A 9 31.46 -41.71 3.86
CA GLU A 9 32.04 -40.39 4.10
C GLU A 9 31.34 -39.29 3.28
N GLU A 10 31.05 -39.55 2.00
CA GLU A 10 30.28 -38.64 1.14
C GLU A 10 28.87 -38.39 1.68
N LYS A 11 28.19 -39.45 2.16
CA LYS A 11 26.85 -39.34 2.78
C LYS A 11 26.89 -38.55 4.08
N LEU A 12 27.91 -38.74 4.92
CA LEU A 12 28.09 -37.97 6.15
C LEU A 12 28.41 -36.49 5.86
N ALA A 13 29.25 -36.21 4.87
CA ALA A 13 29.57 -34.85 4.45
C ALA A 13 28.33 -34.13 3.86
N ALA A 14 27.51 -34.84 3.09
CA ALA A 14 26.25 -34.30 2.57
C ALA A 14 25.23 -34.01 3.68
N SER A 15 25.15 -34.86 4.70
CA SER A 15 24.21 -34.70 5.83
C SER A 15 24.59 -33.56 6.79
N LYS A 16 25.86 -33.17 6.86
CA LYS A 16 26.35 -32.07 7.71
C LYS A 16 26.25 -30.67 7.05
N LYS A 17 25.87 -30.60 5.77
CA LYS A 17 25.69 -29.32 5.04
C LYS A 17 24.29 -28.76 5.29
N ASN A 18 24.23 -27.53 5.78
CA ASN A 18 23.00 -26.76 5.98
C ASN A 18 23.12 -25.37 5.33
N SER A 19 22.03 -24.61 5.28
CA SER A 19 22.01 -23.28 4.70
C SER A 19 23.03 -22.31 5.31
N ARG A 20 23.44 -22.52 6.56
CA ARG A 20 24.44 -21.67 7.26
C ARG A 20 25.87 -21.93 6.80
N ASN A 21 26.19 -23.11 6.25
CA ASN A 21 27.56 -23.48 5.88
C ASN A 21 27.74 -23.90 4.42
N SER A 22 26.71 -23.82 3.58
CA SER A 22 26.77 -24.39 2.22
C SER A 22 26.16 -23.55 1.09
N SER A 23 25.92 -22.25 1.30
CA SER A 23 25.30 -21.33 0.32
C SER A 23 23.95 -21.83 -0.24
N LYS A 24 23.34 -22.83 0.39
CA LYS A 24 22.04 -23.38 0.04
C LYS A 24 20.93 -22.50 0.61
N PRO A 25 19.80 -22.36 -0.10
CA PRO A 25 18.66 -21.63 0.43
C PRO A 25 18.12 -22.34 1.68
N PRO A 26 17.67 -21.58 2.70
CA PRO A 26 17.18 -22.12 3.98
C PRO A 26 15.94 -23.01 3.85
N SER A 27 15.20 -22.90 2.75
CA SER A 27 14.07 -23.80 2.42
C SER A 27 14.50 -25.24 2.10
N SER A 28 15.78 -25.47 1.82
CA SER A 28 16.33 -26.79 1.52
C SER A 28 16.89 -27.52 2.74
N ASP A 29 16.81 -26.92 3.94
CA ASP A 29 17.19 -27.58 5.19
C ASP A 29 16.09 -28.55 5.63
N ILE A 30 16.39 -29.85 5.69
CA ILE A 30 15.44 -30.89 6.14
C ILE A 30 15.05 -30.70 7.61
N VAL A 31 15.96 -30.14 8.43
CA VAL A 31 15.72 -29.82 9.85
C VAL A 31 16.21 -28.40 10.09
N LYS A 32 15.40 -27.57 10.75
CA LYS A 32 15.82 -26.22 11.15
C LYS A 32 17.06 -26.32 12.06
N PRO A 33 18.20 -25.73 11.69
CA PRO A 33 19.38 -25.73 12.55
C PRO A 33 19.07 -24.98 13.84
N LYS A 34 19.56 -25.48 14.98
CA LYS A 34 19.41 -24.80 16.28
C LYS A 34 19.95 -23.37 16.17
N LYS A 35 19.12 -22.41 16.56
CA LYS A 35 19.50 -21.00 16.67
C LYS A 35 20.60 -20.92 17.74
N PRO A 36 21.73 -20.24 17.49
CA PRO A 36 22.71 -20.02 18.54
C PRO A 36 22.03 -19.23 19.67
N GLU A 37 22.35 -19.57 20.92
CA GLU A 37 21.86 -18.81 22.07
C GLU A 37 22.38 -17.38 21.94
N THR A 38 21.47 -16.44 21.71
CA THR A 38 21.76 -15.01 21.74
C THR A 38 22.08 -14.67 23.19
N SER A 39 23.28 -14.18 23.46
CA SER A 39 23.63 -13.65 24.78
C SER A 39 22.62 -12.57 25.17
N GLU A 40 22.04 -12.70 26.36
CA GLU A 40 20.99 -11.82 26.92
C GLU A 40 21.43 -10.37 27.18
N ASN A 41 22.57 -9.94 26.64
CA ASN A 41 23.16 -8.62 26.83
C ASN A 41 22.91 -7.66 25.65
N GLU A 42 21.74 -7.72 25.01
CA GLU A 42 21.30 -6.61 24.15
C GLU A 42 20.66 -5.54 25.03
N GLY A 43 21.46 -4.54 25.42
CA GLY A 43 21.00 -3.35 26.13
C GLY A 43 19.77 -2.75 25.46
N LYS A 44 18.87 -2.19 26.28
CA LYS A 44 17.62 -1.53 25.86
C LYS A 44 17.91 -0.64 24.64
N ARG A 45 17.32 -0.99 23.49
CA ARG A 45 17.44 -0.19 22.27
C ARG A 45 16.85 1.18 22.53
N ASN A 46 17.70 2.20 22.55
CA ASN A 46 17.23 3.58 22.62
C ASN A 46 16.46 3.91 21.33
N PRO A 47 15.27 4.52 21.42
CA PRO A 47 14.52 4.92 20.24
C PRO A 47 15.30 5.97 19.44
N GLY A 48 15.62 5.66 18.19
CA GLY A 48 16.35 6.58 17.31
C GLY A 48 17.14 5.85 16.22
N GLY A 49 17.59 6.61 15.22
CA GLY A 49 18.56 6.12 14.24
C GLY A 49 19.92 5.87 14.89
N GLN A 50 20.74 5.02 14.28
CA GLN A 50 22.10 4.79 14.75
C GLN A 50 22.91 6.11 14.74
N PRO A 51 23.83 6.33 15.71
CA PRO A 51 24.71 7.49 15.71
C PRO A 51 25.44 7.64 14.37
N GLY A 52 25.44 8.84 13.81
CA GLY A 52 26.07 9.15 12.52
C GLY A 52 25.19 8.98 11.29
N HIS A 53 23.94 8.49 11.43
CA HIS A 53 23.02 8.42 10.28
C HIS A 53 22.35 9.78 10.02
N PRO A 54 22.46 10.32 8.79
CA PRO A 54 21.80 11.56 8.44
C PRO A 54 20.27 11.38 8.48
N LYS A 55 19.57 12.40 8.97
CA LYS A 55 18.11 12.40 9.03
C LYS A 55 17.54 12.46 7.61
N HIS A 56 16.93 11.37 7.14
CA HIS A 56 16.13 11.39 5.93
C HIS A 56 14.72 11.90 6.24
N THR A 57 14.31 12.98 5.56
CA THR A 57 12.94 13.51 5.62
C THR A 57 12.34 13.53 4.23
N ARG A 58 11.02 13.29 4.15
CA ARG A 58 10.28 13.38 2.89
C ARG A 58 10.32 14.84 2.40
N PRO A 59 10.59 15.09 1.11
CA PRO A 59 10.45 16.44 0.56
C PRO A 59 9.00 16.91 0.69
N LEU A 60 8.82 18.20 0.94
CA LEU A 60 7.51 18.83 0.92
C LEU A 60 6.97 18.85 -0.53
N TYR A 61 5.65 18.71 -0.69
CA TYR A 61 4.95 19.01 -1.93
C TYR A 61 5.13 20.49 -2.29
N ALA A 62 5.16 20.77 -3.58
CA ALA A 62 5.11 22.14 -4.10
C ALA A 62 3.75 22.79 -3.79
N GLU A 63 3.70 24.12 -3.74
CA GLU A 63 2.49 24.85 -3.32
C GLU A 63 1.30 24.64 -4.27
N ASP A 64 1.55 24.46 -5.57
CA ASP A 64 0.55 24.16 -6.60
C ASP A 64 -0.09 22.77 -6.45
N GLN A 65 0.54 21.87 -5.70
CA GLN A 65 0.03 20.53 -5.40
C GLN A 65 -0.84 20.50 -4.13
N ILE A 66 -0.88 21.60 -3.37
CA ILE A 66 -1.63 21.68 -2.11
C ILE A 66 -3.05 22.17 -2.40
N ASN A 67 -4.05 21.41 -1.99
CA ASN A 67 -5.46 21.76 -2.25
C ASN A 67 -6.02 22.83 -1.30
N GLY A 68 -5.31 23.19 -0.24
CA GLY A 68 -5.72 24.22 0.71
C GLY A 68 -4.69 24.46 1.81
N PHE A 69 -4.65 25.70 2.32
CA PHE A 69 -3.75 26.12 3.39
C PHE A 69 -4.56 26.44 4.64
N HIS A 70 -4.06 25.97 5.79
CA HIS A 70 -4.58 26.33 7.10
C HIS A 70 -3.47 27.07 7.86
N HIS A 71 -3.68 28.35 8.13
CA HIS A 71 -2.72 29.18 8.85
C HIS A 71 -3.06 29.18 10.33
N TYR A 72 -2.05 28.92 11.17
CA TYR A 72 -2.18 28.90 12.61
C TYR A 72 -1.23 29.96 13.19
N VAL A 73 -1.78 30.96 13.86
CA VAL A 73 -1.05 32.06 14.49
C VAL A 73 -1.57 32.21 15.91
N HIS A 74 -0.67 32.40 16.87
CA HIS A 74 -1.08 32.72 18.24
C HIS A 74 -1.72 34.13 18.27
N PRO A 75 -2.86 34.33 18.94
CA PRO A 75 -3.46 35.66 19.06
C PRO A 75 -2.73 36.56 20.08
N CYS A 76 -1.98 35.96 21.01
CA CYS A 76 -1.17 36.63 22.03
C CYS A 76 0.00 35.71 22.45
N CYS A 77 0.97 36.27 23.19
CA CYS A 77 2.15 35.52 23.61
C CYS A 77 1.72 34.38 24.54
N PRO A 78 2.07 33.10 24.24
CA PRO A 78 1.64 31.97 25.05
C PRO A 78 2.24 31.98 26.47
N ASP A 79 3.34 32.71 26.70
CA ASP A 79 4.04 32.75 27.98
C ASP A 79 3.59 33.91 28.89
N CYS A 80 3.36 35.10 28.32
CA CYS A 80 3.05 36.31 29.11
C CYS A 80 1.75 37.03 28.70
N GLY A 81 1.06 36.59 27.65
CA GLY A 81 -0.23 37.14 27.22
C GLY A 81 -0.18 38.49 26.50
N SER A 82 1.01 39.04 26.26
CA SER A 82 1.20 40.29 25.49
C SER A 82 0.81 40.15 24.01
N GLU A 83 0.67 41.28 23.33
CA GLU A 83 0.43 41.33 21.87
C GLU A 83 1.59 40.70 21.10
N VAL A 84 1.28 40.04 19.99
CA VAL A 84 2.27 39.34 19.16
C VAL A 84 2.26 39.88 17.74
N GLU A 85 3.45 39.93 17.14
CA GLU A 85 3.65 40.33 15.75
C GLU A 85 3.81 39.08 14.88
N LEU A 86 3.09 39.04 13.75
CA LEU A 86 3.24 37.98 12.76
C LEU A 86 4.52 38.21 11.93
N ARG A 87 5.51 37.34 12.11
CA ARG A 87 6.79 37.40 11.41
C ARG A 87 6.76 36.60 10.10
N LEU A 88 6.31 37.24 9.02
CA LEU A 88 6.25 36.66 7.68
C LEU A 88 7.62 36.53 6.99
N ASP A 89 8.65 37.17 7.53
CA ASP A 89 10.04 37.07 7.07
C ASP A 89 10.73 35.75 7.47
N LEU A 90 10.12 35.00 8.39
CA LEU A 90 10.62 33.70 8.82
C LEU A 90 9.86 32.57 8.12
N GLU A 91 10.57 31.50 7.76
CA GLU A 91 9.91 30.33 7.18
C GLU A 91 8.93 29.69 8.19
N PRO A 92 7.69 29.40 7.79
CA PRO A 92 6.73 28.75 8.67
C PRO A 92 7.14 27.30 8.94
N LYS A 93 6.83 26.82 10.14
CA LYS A 93 6.88 25.38 10.43
C LYS A 93 5.77 24.69 9.64
N ARG A 94 6.13 23.81 8.70
CA ARG A 94 5.20 23.13 7.79
C ARG A 94 5.04 21.66 8.14
N VAL A 95 3.79 21.19 8.16
CA VAL A 95 3.41 19.78 8.17
C VAL A 95 2.40 19.57 7.04
N GLN A 96 2.66 18.62 6.14
CA GLN A 96 1.78 18.27 5.03
C GLN A 96 1.24 16.87 5.21
N GLN A 97 -0.08 16.75 5.14
CA GLN A 97 -0.81 15.50 5.30
C GLN A 97 -1.62 15.22 4.03
N VAL A 98 -1.79 13.95 3.69
CA VAL A 98 -2.58 13.48 2.55
C VAL A 98 -3.59 12.47 3.08
N GLU A 99 -4.85 12.61 2.65
CA GLU A 99 -5.97 11.79 3.11
C GLU A 99 -6.88 11.41 1.94
N ILE A 100 -7.53 10.26 2.05
CA ILE A 100 -8.59 9.83 1.14
C ILE A 100 -9.89 10.55 1.54
N LYS A 101 -10.33 11.54 0.75
CA LYS A 101 -11.46 12.41 1.12
C LYS A 101 -12.83 11.72 1.21
N THR A 102 -13.12 10.75 0.34
CA THR A 102 -14.44 10.07 0.26
C THR A 102 -14.27 8.64 -0.23
N ILE A 103 -15.34 7.84 -0.18
CA ILE A 103 -15.46 6.63 -1.00
C ILE A 103 -15.11 7.05 -2.44
N PRO A 104 -14.00 6.56 -3.02
CA PRO A 104 -13.48 7.08 -4.28
C PRO A 104 -14.19 6.45 -5.49
N THR A 105 -15.40 5.92 -5.31
CA THR A 105 -16.22 5.30 -6.35
C THR A 105 -17.51 6.09 -6.56
N LEU A 106 -17.84 6.29 -7.84
CA LEU A 106 -19.12 6.82 -8.28
C LEU A 106 -19.94 5.65 -8.83
N LYS A 107 -21.17 5.47 -8.33
CA LYS A 107 -22.09 4.40 -8.75
C LYS A 107 -23.28 5.05 -9.45
N GLU A 108 -23.43 4.78 -10.74
CA GLU A 108 -24.52 5.33 -11.55
C GLU A 108 -25.42 4.21 -12.05
N GLU A 109 -26.73 4.43 -11.97
CA GLU A 109 -27.73 3.49 -12.49
C GLU A 109 -28.42 4.11 -13.70
N HIS A 110 -28.35 3.43 -14.85
CA HIS A 110 -29.09 3.81 -16.05
C HIS A 110 -30.38 3.00 -16.13
N ARG A 111 -31.52 3.68 -16.10
CA ARG A 111 -32.85 3.04 -16.19
C ARG A 111 -33.51 3.32 -17.52
N SER A 112 -34.07 2.27 -18.12
CA SER A 112 -35.00 2.36 -19.24
C SER A 112 -36.31 1.74 -18.79
N TYR A 113 -37.39 2.52 -18.89
CA TYR A 113 -38.70 2.10 -18.40
C TYR A 113 -39.52 1.46 -19.51
N ALA A 114 -40.26 0.42 -19.15
CA ALA A 114 -41.21 -0.23 -20.03
C ALA A 114 -42.34 0.74 -20.38
N VAL A 115 -42.64 0.87 -21.66
CA VAL A 115 -43.85 1.55 -22.15
C VAL A 115 -44.70 0.58 -22.94
N TRP A 116 -46.00 0.55 -22.65
CA TRP A 116 -46.97 -0.25 -23.40
C TRP A 116 -47.50 0.56 -24.58
N CYS A 117 -47.61 -0.05 -25.76
CA CYS A 117 -48.27 0.53 -26.92
C CYS A 117 -49.57 -0.21 -27.20
N GLU A 118 -50.70 0.51 -27.20
CA GLU A 118 -52.03 -0.07 -27.44
C GLU A 118 -52.26 -0.48 -28.90
N GLU A 119 -51.63 0.19 -29.87
CA GLU A 119 -51.82 -0.09 -31.30
C GLU A 119 -51.10 -1.39 -31.73
N CYS A 120 -49.88 -1.60 -31.24
CA CYS A 120 -49.08 -2.77 -31.61
C CYS A 120 -49.02 -3.85 -30.52
N GLU A 121 -49.72 -3.63 -29.40
CA GLU A 121 -49.86 -4.53 -28.25
C GLU A 121 -48.51 -5.06 -27.72
N LYS A 122 -47.50 -4.19 -27.63
CA LYS A 122 -46.13 -4.55 -27.24
C LYS A 122 -45.57 -3.62 -26.16
N ILE A 123 -44.64 -4.18 -25.39
CA ILE A 123 -43.79 -3.43 -24.47
C ILE A 123 -42.54 -2.97 -25.21
N HIS A 124 -42.25 -1.67 -25.12
CA HIS A 124 -41.03 -1.07 -25.64
C HIS A 124 -40.15 -0.56 -24.51
N TYR A 125 -38.85 -0.55 -24.76
CA TYR A 125 -37.85 0.10 -23.92
C TYR A 125 -37.05 1.05 -24.80
N LYS A 126 -36.62 2.18 -24.22
CA LYS A 126 -35.65 3.04 -24.89
C LYS A 126 -34.27 2.36 -24.84
N PRO A 127 -33.56 2.18 -25.97
CA PRO A 127 -32.19 1.69 -25.94
C PRO A 127 -31.29 2.64 -25.13
N PHE A 128 -30.35 2.08 -24.39
CA PHE A 128 -29.33 2.90 -23.72
C PHE A 128 -28.36 3.52 -24.73
N PRO A 129 -27.77 4.68 -24.42
CA PRO A 129 -26.69 5.24 -25.23
C PRO A 129 -25.56 4.23 -25.44
N GLU A 130 -24.98 4.19 -26.62
CA GLU A 130 -23.93 3.22 -26.98
C GLU A 130 -22.70 3.32 -26.05
N SER A 131 -22.39 4.53 -25.57
CA SER A 131 -21.33 4.77 -24.59
C SER A 131 -21.57 4.02 -23.26
N VAL A 132 -22.81 3.99 -22.77
CA VAL A 132 -23.19 3.29 -21.53
C VAL A 132 -23.07 1.78 -21.72
N VAL A 133 -23.53 1.26 -22.86
CA VAL A 133 -23.48 -0.18 -23.17
C VAL A 133 -22.03 -0.66 -23.31
N LYS A 134 -21.18 0.12 -24.00
CA LYS A 134 -19.76 -0.22 -24.20
C LYS A 134 -18.93 -0.15 -22.93
N ALA A 135 -19.23 0.78 -22.03
CA ALA A 135 -18.48 0.93 -20.77
C ALA A 135 -18.66 -0.27 -19.83
N GLY A 136 -19.83 -0.91 -19.85
CA GLY A 136 -20.12 -2.05 -18.99
C GLY A 136 -20.13 -1.68 -17.49
N PHE A 137 -19.81 -2.66 -16.63
CA PHE A 137 -19.87 -2.47 -15.17
C PHE A 137 -18.67 -1.70 -14.60
N PHE A 138 -17.48 -1.94 -15.15
CA PHE A 138 -16.25 -1.24 -14.75
C PHE A 138 -15.82 -0.29 -15.86
N GLN A 139 -15.93 1.01 -15.57
CA GLN A 139 -15.38 2.05 -16.41
C GLN A 139 -13.84 2.00 -16.46
N GLU A 140 -13.25 2.83 -17.30
CA GLU A 140 -11.84 2.77 -17.68
C GLU A 140 -10.88 2.88 -16.49
N ARG A 141 -11.17 3.76 -15.52
CA ARG A 141 -10.28 4.00 -14.36
C ARG A 141 -10.24 2.82 -13.40
N ILE A 142 -11.40 2.21 -13.12
CA ILE A 142 -11.47 1.02 -12.26
C ILE A 142 -10.79 -0.18 -12.95
N THR A 143 -11.03 -0.34 -14.25
CA THR A 143 -10.40 -1.41 -15.04
C THR A 143 -8.88 -1.26 -15.06
N ALA A 144 -8.37 -0.05 -15.27
CA ALA A 144 -6.93 0.25 -15.21
C ALA A 144 -6.34 -0.02 -13.82
N LEU A 145 -7.04 0.35 -12.75
CA LEU A 145 -6.60 0.08 -11.37
C LEU A 145 -6.47 -1.42 -11.10
N VAL A 146 -7.48 -2.22 -11.47
CA VAL A 146 -7.44 -3.68 -11.30
C VAL A 146 -6.28 -4.29 -12.10
N ALA A 147 -6.11 -3.86 -13.35
CA ALA A 147 -5.01 -4.32 -14.19
C ALA A 147 -3.64 -3.97 -13.60
N TYR A 148 -3.47 -2.74 -13.09
CA TYR A 148 -2.23 -2.32 -12.43
C TYR A 148 -1.96 -3.14 -11.16
N MET A 149 -2.96 -3.29 -10.29
CA MET A 149 -2.83 -4.11 -9.08
C MET A 149 -2.45 -5.56 -9.42
N LYS A 150 -3.06 -6.11 -10.46
CA LYS A 150 -2.82 -7.51 -10.85
C LYS A 150 -1.45 -7.70 -11.52
N CYS A 151 -1.11 -6.85 -12.48
CA CYS A 151 0.05 -7.02 -13.34
C CYS A 151 1.32 -6.44 -12.72
N VAL A 152 1.24 -5.27 -12.07
CA VAL A 152 2.39 -4.55 -11.52
C VAL A 152 2.57 -4.83 -10.04
N CYS A 153 1.49 -4.77 -9.25
CA CYS A 153 1.59 -5.06 -7.80
C CYS A 153 1.53 -6.55 -7.48
N HIS A 154 1.33 -7.41 -8.48
CA HIS A 154 1.17 -8.86 -8.33
C HIS A 154 0.11 -9.27 -7.29
N ALA A 155 -0.92 -8.44 -7.09
CA ALA A 155 -1.99 -8.73 -6.16
C ALA A 155 -2.79 -9.96 -6.63
N SER A 156 -3.14 -10.84 -5.69
CA SER A 156 -4.09 -11.90 -5.97
C SER A 156 -5.49 -11.31 -6.18
N PHE A 157 -6.36 -12.03 -6.89
CA PHE A 157 -7.76 -11.62 -7.03
C PHE A 157 -8.47 -11.52 -5.66
N SER A 158 -8.07 -12.34 -4.69
CA SER A 158 -8.59 -12.24 -3.32
C SER A 158 -8.21 -10.92 -2.64
N THR A 159 -6.96 -10.47 -2.82
CA THR A 159 -6.49 -9.18 -2.28
C THR A 159 -7.16 -8.00 -2.99
N ILE A 160 -7.30 -8.06 -4.32
CA ILE A 160 -7.99 -7.01 -5.08
C ILE A 160 -9.45 -6.92 -4.63
N ARG A 161 -10.15 -8.05 -4.50
CA ARG A 161 -11.54 -8.07 -3.99
C ARG A 161 -11.65 -7.47 -2.59
N LYS A 162 -10.70 -7.78 -1.71
CA LYS A 162 -10.64 -7.23 -0.34
C LYS A 162 -10.44 -5.72 -0.37
N PHE A 163 -9.53 -5.23 -1.21
CA PHE A 163 -9.30 -3.79 -1.39
C PHE A 163 -10.56 -3.05 -1.85
N PHE A 164 -11.29 -3.60 -2.83
CA PHE A 164 -12.55 -3.00 -3.28
C PHE A 164 -13.55 -2.89 -2.14
N ARG A 165 -13.81 -3.98 -1.42
CA ARG A 165 -14.75 -3.99 -0.29
C ARG A 165 -14.34 -3.06 0.86
N ASP A 166 -13.06 -3.07 1.23
CA ASP A 166 -12.59 -2.41 2.46
C ASP A 166 -12.24 -0.92 2.24
N ILE A 167 -11.82 -0.53 1.02
CA ILE A 167 -11.37 0.83 0.69
C ILE A 167 -12.31 1.54 -0.29
N LEU A 168 -12.77 0.85 -1.34
CA LEU A 168 -13.57 1.45 -2.40
C LEU A 168 -15.09 1.40 -2.15
N GLY A 169 -15.53 0.65 -1.13
CA GLY A 169 -16.94 0.43 -0.78
C GLY A 169 -17.70 -0.42 -1.80
#